data_AF-A0A2H0UC07-F1
#
_entry.id   AF-A0A2H0UC07-F1
#
_cell.length_a   1.000
_cell.length_b   1.000
_cell.length_c   1.000
_cell.angle_alpha   90.00
_cell.angle_beta   90.00
_cell.angle_gamma   90.00
#
_symmetry.space_group_name_H-M   'P 1'
#
loop_
_entity.id
_entity.type
_entity.pdbx_description
1 polymer ?
#
loop_
_entity_poly.entity_id
_entity_poly.type
_entity_poly.pdbx_seq_one_letter_code
_entity_poly.pdbx_strand_id
1 'polypeptide(L)' 'MEPAKTNYAGVAVVAVVGIIIGAAAGYYLGYDKGWESAVAQAEADQAAQGAVNPYADVETNPLEGVKTNPYQDVKTNPFE' A
#
# COMPACT_ATOMS: atom_id res chain seq x y z
N MET A 1 -30.87 -16.07 60.00
CA MET A 1 -30.02 -16.11 58.79
C MET A 1 -29.25 -14.81 58.77
N GLU A 2 -27.96 -14.86 59.06
CA GLU A 2 -27.10 -13.66 59.13
C GLU A 2 -26.75 -13.20 57.70
N PRO A 3 -26.86 -11.91 57.35
CA PRO A 3 -26.55 -11.46 56.00
C PRO A 3 -25.04 -11.54 55.72
N ALA A 4 -24.68 -12.15 54.59
CA ALA A 4 -23.30 -12.23 54.14
C ALA A 4 -22.72 -10.84 53.93
N LYS A 5 -21.62 -10.52 54.64
CA LYS A 5 -20.89 -9.26 54.44
C LYS A 5 -20.12 -9.32 53.13
N THR A 6 -20.53 -8.54 52.14
CA THR A 6 -19.81 -8.41 50.88
C THR A 6 -18.45 -7.78 51.13
N ASN A 7 -17.39 -8.51 50.79
CA ASN A 7 -16.02 -8.03 50.91
C ASN A 7 -15.70 -7.08 49.75
N TYR A 8 -16.08 -5.80 49.89
CA TYR A 8 -15.87 -4.76 48.87
C TYR A 8 -14.40 -4.65 48.43
N ALA A 9 -13.44 -4.91 49.32
CA ALA A 9 -12.02 -4.96 48.97
C ALA A 9 -11.72 -6.08 47.97
N GLY A 10 -12.29 -7.27 48.15
CA GLY A 10 -12.13 -8.39 47.20
C GLY A 10 -12.78 -8.09 45.86
N VAL A 11 -13.97 -7.48 45.87
CA VAL A 11 -14.67 -7.05 44.65
C VAL A 11 -13.85 -6.00 43.88
N ALA A 12 -13.29 -5.02 44.58
CA ALA A 12 -12.46 -3.98 43.97
C ALA A 12 -11.18 -4.57 43.35
N VAL A 13 -10.53 -5.52 44.02
CA VAL A 13 -9.32 -6.19 43.47
C VAL A 13 -9.65 -6.96 42.20
N VAL A 14 -10.73 -7.75 42.19
CA VAL A 14 -11.16 -8.49 40.99
C VAL A 14 -11.49 -7.54 39.83
N ALA A 15 -12.16 -6.42 40.11
CA ALA A 15 -12.48 -5.41 39.10
C ALA A 15 -11.20 -4.80 38.49
N VAL A 16 -10.23 -4.40 39.32
CA VAL A 16 -8.96 -3.83 38.85
C VAL A 16 -8.17 -4.84 38.02
N VAL A 17 -8.09 -6.09 38.48
CA VAL A 17 -7.41 -7.16 37.73
C VAL A 17 -8.07 -7.40 36.38
N GLY A 18 -9.41 -7.42 36.32
CA GLY A 18 -10.15 -7.56 35.07
C GLY A 18 -9.86 -6.43 34.08
N ILE A 19 -9.79 -5.18 34.55
CA ILE A 19 -9.46 -4.02 33.71
C ILE A 19 -8.04 -4.14 33.15
N ILE A 20 -7.06 -4.52 33.97
CA ILE A 20 -5.66 -4.65 33.54
C ILE A 20 -5.52 -5.74 32.46
N ILE A 21 -6.13 -6.91 32.69
CA ILE A 21 -6.09 -8.02 31.73
C ILE A 21 -6.80 -7.63 30.43
N GLY A 22 -7.97 -6.98 30.52
CA GLY A 22 -8.70 -6.50 29.35
C GLY A 22 -7.91 -5.48 28.53
N ALA A 23 -7.24 -4.53 29.19
CA ALA A 23 -6.39 -3.55 28.53
C ALA A 23 -5.18 -4.19 27.85
N ALA A 24 -4.51 -5.15 28.51
CA ALA A 24 -3.37 -5.86 27.94
C ALA A 24 -3.77 -6.73 26.73
N ALA A 25 -4.88 -7.48 26.85
CA ALA A 25 -5.40 -8.28 25.75
C ALA A 25 -5.86 -7.41 24.57
N GLY A 26 -6.51 -6.28 24.85
CA GLY A 26 -6.92 -5.32 23.83
C GLY A 26 -5.74 -4.69 23.09
N TYR A 27 -4.68 -4.32 23.82
CA TYR A 27 -3.46 -3.77 23.22
C TYR A 27 -2.74 -4.80 22.33
N TYR A 28 -2.58 -6.04 22.81
CA TYR A 28 -1.92 -7.10 22.07
C TYR A 28 -2.68 -7.45 20.78
N LEU A 29 -4.01 -7.66 20.87
CA LEU A 29 -4.82 -8.01 19.70
C LEU A 29 -5.03 -6.84 18.73
N GLY A 30 -4.96 -5.59 19.22
CA GLY A 30 -5.06 -4.40 18.39
C GLY A 30 -3.80 -4.14 17.57
N TYR A 31 -2.63 -4.49 18.09
CA TYR A 31 -1.35 -4.28 17.41
C TYR A 31 -1.24 -5.05 16.10
N ASP A 32 -1.59 -6.35 16.10
CA ASP A 32 -1.54 -7.21 14.91
C ASP A 32 -2.50 -6.71 13.81
N LYS A 33 -3.72 -6.30 14.19
CA LYS A 33 -4.70 -5.76 13.22
C LYS A 33 -4.29 -4.41 12.64
N GLY A 34 -3.63 -3.56 13.43
CA GLY A 34 -3.14 -2.26 12.97
C GLY A 34 -2.07 -2.42 11.89
N TRP A 35 -1.15 -3.37 12.09
CA TRP A 35 -0.08 -3.64 11.12
C TRP A 35 -0.61 -4.13 9.77
N GLU A 36 -1.53 -5.11 9.78
CA GLU A 36 -2.16 -5.60 8.54
C GLU A 36 -2.88 -4.49 7.76
N SER A 37 -3.63 -3.62 8.46
CA SER A 37 -4.31 -2.49 7.81
C SER A 37 -3.34 -1.49 7.17
N ALA A 38 -2.19 -1.24 7.81
CA ALA A 38 -1.18 -0.32 7.30
C ALA A 38 -0.48 -0.88 6.05
N VAL A 39 -0.18 -2.18 6.03
CA VAL A 39 0.42 -2.84 4.86
C VAL A 39 -0.56 -2.86 3.68
N ALA A 40 -1.82 -3.23 3.92
CA ALA A 40 -2.83 -3.23 2.87
C ALA A 40 -3.04 -1.84 2.25
N GLN A 41 -2.97 -0.79 3.07
CA GLN A 41 -3.10 0.59 2.60
C GLN A 41 -1.85 1.06 1.84
N ALA A 42 -0.66 0.64 2.26
CA ALA A 42 0.58 0.92 1.54
C ALA A 42 0.63 0.24 0.16
N GLU A 43 0.11 -0.99 0.03
CA GLU A 43 -0.01 -1.67 -1.28
C GLU A 43 -1.01 -0.96 -2.21
N ALA A 44 -2.13 -0.47 -1.68
CA ALA A 44 -3.10 0.30 -2.45
C ALA A 44 -2.50 1.62 -2.97
N ASP A 45 -1.70 2.31 -2.17
CA ASP A 45 -1.02 3.55 -2.56
C ASP A 45 0.08 3.30 -3.60
N GLN A 46 0.81 2.18 -3.51
CA GLN A 46 1.82 1.79 -4.50
C GLN A 46 1.19 1.42 -5.85
N ALA A 47 0.04 0.73 -5.85
CA ALA A 47 -0.68 0.41 -7.08
C ALA A 47 -1.18 1.67 -7.81
N ALA A 48 -1.58 2.71 -7.07
CA ALA A 48 -1.98 4.00 -7.63
C ALA A 48 -0.80 4.78 -8.24
N GLN A 49 0.40 4.68 -7.66
CA GLN A 49 1.60 5.37 -8.15
C GLN A 49 2.28 4.64 -9.31
N GLY A 50 2.22 3.30 -9.36
CA GLY A 50 2.79 2.50 -10.45
C GLY A 50 2.02 2.63 -11.78
N ALA A 51 0.78 3.09 -11.76
CA ALA A 51 -0.04 3.28 -12.96
C ALA A 51 0.35 4.51 -13.80
N VAL A 52 1.15 5.42 -13.26
CA VAL A 52 1.65 6.60 -13.99
C VAL A 52 3.11 6.34 -14.37
N ASN A 53 3.33 5.65 -15.50
CA ASN A 53 4.67 5.55 -16.08
C ASN A 53 4.92 6.80 -16.96
N PRO A 54 5.69 7.80 -16.49
CA PRO A 54 5.93 9.03 -17.25
C PRO A 54 6.79 8.82 -18.51
N TYR A 55 7.30 7.60 -18.72
CA TYR A 55 8.12 7.22 -19.87
C TYR A 55 7.40 6.29 -20.85
N ALA A 56 6.09 6.04 -20.66
CA ALA A 56 5.31 5.19 -21.58
C ALA A 56 5.31 5.71 -23.02
N ASP A 57 5.43 7.03 -23.21
CA ASP A 57 5.40 7.69 -24.52
C ASP A 57 6.79 7.95 -25.11
N VAL A 58 7.87 7.42 -24.52
CA VAL A 58 9.22 7.63 -25.06
C VAL A 58 9.48 6.65 -26.20
N GLU A 59 9.41 7.16 -27.42
CA GLU A 59 9.86 6.43 -28.61
C GLU A 59 11.32 5.97 -28.43
N THR A 60 11.55 4.67 -28.60
CA THR A 60 12.84 4.02 -28.32
C THR A 60 13.89 4.25 -29.39
N ASN A 61 13.53 4.80 -30.55
CA ASN A 61 14.47 5.09 -31.63
C ASN A 61 14.14 6.39 -32.39
N PRO A 62 14.83 7.51 -32.08
CA PRO A 62 14.61 8.80 -32.73
C PRO A 62 15.00 8.84 -34.23
N LEU A 63 15.50 7.74 -34.80
CA LEU A 63 15.89 7.63 -36.20
C LEU A 63 14.92 6.79 -37.04
N GLU A 64 13.85 6.22 -36.47
CA GLU A 64 12.89 5.38 -37.22
C GLU A 64 12.17 6.11 -38.37
N GLY A 65 12.08 7.45 -38.31
CA GLY A 65 11.44 8.27 -39.34
C GLY A 65 12.40 8.94 -40.33
N VAL A 66 13.72 8.76 -40.21
CA VAL A 66 14.69 9.53 -41.01
C VAL A 66 15.02 8.78 -42.30
N LYS A 67 14.65 9.35 -43.46
CA LYS A 67 15.14 8.90 -44.77
C LYS A 67 16.66 8.96 -44.79
N THR A 68 17.31 7.80 -44.71
CA THR A 68 18.77 7.66 -44.67
C THR A 68 19.46 8.06 -45.98
N ASN A 69 18.72 8.15 -47.09
CA ASN A 69 19.26 8.63 -48.35
C ASN A 69 18.29 9.61 -49.06
N PRO A 70 18.59 10.91 -49.09
CA PRO A 70 17.74 11.93 -49.72
C PRO A 70 17.66 11.80 -51.26
N TYR A 71 18.49 10.96 -51.88
CA TYR A 71 18.52 10.76 -53.33
C TYR A 71 17.87 9.44 -53.80
N GLN A 72 17.19 8.69 -52.92
CA GLN A 72 16.52 7.42 -53.29
C GLN A 72 15.42 7.58 -54.34
N ASP A 73 14.78 8.74 -54.41
CA ASP A 73 13.66 9.01 -55.32
C ASP A 73 14.09 9.76 -56.59
N VAL A 74 15.39 9.94 -56.84
CA VAL A 74 15.86 10.67 -58.03
C VAL A 74 16.07 9.69 -59.17
N LYS A 75 15.36 9.94 -60.28
CA LYS A 75 15.55 9.22 -61.53
C LYS A 75 16.98 9.42 -62.02
N THR A 76 17.81 8.40 -61.89
CA THR A 76 19.21 8.40 -62.33
C THR A 76 19.36 8.50 -63.84
N ASN A 77 18.29 8.25 -64.61
CA ASN A 77 18.26 8.38 -66.06
C ASN A 77 17.15 9.36 -66.52
N PRO A 78 17.50 10.53 -67.07
CA PRO A 78 16.54 11.50 -67.58
C PRO A 78 15.99 11.18 -68.98
N PHE A 79 16.39 10.07 -69.60
CA PHE A 79 15.95 9.65 -70.95
C PHE A 79 15.16 8.33 -70.97
N GLU A 80 14.65 7.88 -69.81
CA GLU A 80 13.64 6.82 -69.67
C GLU A 80 12.22 7.36 -69.53
#